data_AF-A0A968W0A1-F1
#
_entry.id   AF-A0A968W0A1-F1
#
_cell.length_a   1.000
_cell.length_b   1.000
_cell.length_c   1.000
_cell.angle_alpha   90.00
_cell.angle_beta   90.00
_cell.angle_gamma   90.00
#
_symmetry.space_group_name_H-M   'P 1'
#
loop_
_entity.id
_entity.type
_entity.pdbx_description
1 polymer ?
#
loop_
_entity_poly.entity_id
_entity_poly.type
_entity_poly.pdbx_seq_one_letter_code
_entity_poly.pdbx_strand_id
1 'polypeptide(L)'
;MTFLSSAGPLTDALATQFAQYDKKHSYGSFRLWGSLGWALASVLGGIAFTYIDIKYIFSVSALLMLLTIVFLSTRKRKRVFTADFKKVSLKSIVNDKKLMIFTGIMVFYGIACSPVNSYLNLYFRELGAGNNIIGFAYAIMAFSELPLFILGNRLLTRWGAQRIILIAMITMVLRLLVYGLFPIPQLALVVGAFQGISLAFFW
;
A
#
# COMPACT_ATOMS: atom_id res chain seq x y z
N MET A 1 8.38 -4.08 5.28
CA MET A 1 7.84 -3.09 6.24
C MET A 1 7.60 -3.63 7.66
N THR A 2 7.61 -4.95 7.89
CA THR A 2 7.43 -5.58 9.23
C THR A 2 8.48 -5.21 10.28
N PHE A 3 9.65 -4.70 9.89
CA PHE A 3 10.71 -4.28 10.82
C PHE A 3 10.80 -2.77 11.06
N LEU A 4 10.07 -1.93 10.31
CA LEU A 4 10.13 -0.46 10.48
C LEU A 4 9.01 0.10 11.37
N SER A 5 7.84 -0.55 11.44
CA SER A 5 6.81 -0.20 12.42
C SER A 5 5.88 -1.39 12.69
N SER A 6 5.67 -1.70 13.96
CA SER A 6 4.65 -2.69 14.40
C SER A 6 3.23 -2.22 14.10
N ALA A 7 3.03 -0.91 13.85
CA ALA A 7 1.75 -0.30 13.59
C ALA A 7 1.07 -0.81 12.31
N GLY A 8 1.82 -1.05 11.23
CA GLY A 8 1.25 -1.53 9.96
C GLY A 8 0.61 -2.92 10.10
N PRO A 9 1.38 -3.95 10.46
CA PRO A 9 0.86 -5.31 10.64
C PRO A 9 -0.26 -5.39 11.69
N LEU A 10 -0.19 -4.57 12.74
CA LEU A 10 -1.18 -4.57 13.81
C LEU A 10 -2.49 -3.89 13.37
N THR A 11 -2.41 -2.82 12.58
CA THR A 11 -3.58 -2.20 11.94
C THR A 11 -4.26 -3.15 10.97
N ASP A 12 -3.49 -3.86 10.14
CA ASP A 12 -4.03 -4.84 9.19
C ASP A 12 -4.64 -6.06 9.91
N ALA A 13 -4.00 -6.54 10.97
CA ALA A 13 -4.54 -7.61 11.80
C ALA A 13 -5.87 -7.18 12.46
N LEU A 14 -5.95 -5.96 12.99
CA LEU A 14 -7.20 -5.44 13.54
C LEU A 14 -8.27 -5.28 12.47
N ALA A 15 -7.93 -4.72 11.30
CA ALA A 15 -8.88 -4.51 10.21
C ALA A 15 -9.45 -5.83 9.66
N THR A 16 -8.58 -6.84 9.47
CA THR A 16 -9.00 -8.18 9.05
C THR A 16 -9.88 -8.86 10.11
N GLN A 17 -9.53 -8.74 11.39
CA GLN A 17 -10.34 -9.28 12.50
C GLN A 17 -11.71 -8.59 12.61
N PHE A 18 -11.78 -7.26 12.46
CA PHE A 18 -13.05 -6.53 12.45
C PHE A 18 -13.92 -6.92 11.26
N ALA A 19 -13.35 -7.11 10.07
CA ALA A 19 -14.07 -7.55 8.88
C ALA A 19 -14.61 -8.99 9.00
N GLN A 20 -13.95 -9.86 9.79
CA GLN A 20 -14.46 -11.20 10.08
C GLN A 20 -15.64 -11.19 11.06
N TYR A 21 -15.66 -10.24 12.00
CA TYR A 21 -16.74 -10.09 12.99
C TYR A 21 -17.98 -9.41 12.40
N ASP A 22 -17.81 -8.34 11.63
CA ASP A 22 -18.90 -7.60 11.01
C ASP A 22 -18.88 -7.79 9.49
N LYS A 23 -19.65 -8.79 9.00
CA LYS A 23 -19.74 -9.13 7.56
C LYS A 23 -20.27 -7.99 6.68
N LYS A 24 -20.75 -6.88 7.25
CA LYS A 24 -21.17 -5.69 6.48
C LYS A 24 -19.98 -4.92 5.91
N HIS A 25 -18.79 -5.03 6.50
CA HIS A 25 -17.61 -4.28 6.08
C HIS A 25 -16.48 -5.24 5.68
N SER A 26 -16.02 -5.13 4.44
CA SER A 26 -14.91 -5.93 3.93
C SER A 26 -13.56 -5.32 4.31
N TYR A 27 -12.50 -6.14 4.42
CA TYR A 27 -11.13 -5.64 4.58
C TYR A 27 -10.75 -4.64 3.47
N GLY A 28 -11.20 -4.89 2.23
CA GLY A 28 -11.03 -3.95 1.12
C GLY A 28 -11.62 -2.57 1.39
N SER A 29 -12.75 -2.49 2.10
CA SER A 29 -13.37 -1.20 2.48
C SER A 29 -12.50 -0.38 3.43
N PHE A 30 -11.81 -1.02 4.38
CA PHE A 30 -10.84 -0.33 5.25
C PHE A 30 -9.62 0.14 4.46
N ARG A 31 -9.16 -0.68 3.51
CA ARG A 31 -8.01 -0.35 2.66
C ARG A 31 -8.28 0.81 1.70
N LEU A 32 -9.49 0.90 1.15
CA LEU A 32 -9.94 2.01 0.31
C LEU A 32 -9.77 3.37 0.99
N TRP A 33 -10.17 3.48 2.27
CA TRP A 33 -9.99 4.70 3.03
C TRP A 33 -8.51 5.05 3.26
N GLY A 34 -7.65 4.03 3.37
CA GLY A 34 -6.20 4.19 3.41
C GLY A 34 -5.63 4.76 2.11
N SER A 35 -5.98 4.18 0.95
CA SER A 35 -5.53 4.68 -0.36
C SER A 35 -6.09 6.08 -0.64
N LEU A 36 -7.33 6.39 -0.24
CA LEU A 36 -7.90 7.73 -0.37
C LEU A 36 -7.15 8.75 0.50
N GLY A 37 -6.82 8.39 1.75
CA GLY A 37 -6.00 9.22 2.62
C GLY A 37 -4.61 9.48 2.04
N TRP A 38 -3.98 8.47 1.46
CA TRP A 38 -2.70 8.60 0.78
C TRP A 38 -2.78 9.48 -0.47
N ALA A 39 -3.85 9.35 -1.27
CA ALA A 39 -4.10 10.22 -2.43
C ALA A 39 -4.18 11.69 -2.01
N LEU A 40 -5.04 11.99 -1.02
CA LEU A 40 -5.24 13.34 -0.51
C LEU A 40 -3.96 13.91 0.10
N ALA A 41 -3.28 13.13 0.93
CA ALA A 41 -2.02 13.54 1.56
C ALA A 41 -0.92 13.81 0.52
N SER A 42 -0.86 13.02 -0.57
CA SER A 42 0.15 13.21 -1.62
C SER A 42 -0.09 14.47 -2.44
N VAL A 43 -1.35 14.79 -2.77
CA VAL A 43 -1.71 16.04 -3.46
C VAL A 43 -1.46 17.25 -2.56
N LEU A 44 -1.99 17.22 -1.33
CA LEU A 44 -1.83 18.31 -0.38
C LEU A 44 -0.36 18.51 -0.01
N GLY A 45 0.38 17.42 0.19
CA GLY A 45 1.83 17.45 0.43
C GLY A 45 2.59 18.04 -0.74
N GLY A 46 2.31 17.60 -1.97
CA GLY A 46 2.96 18.13 -3.18
C GLY A 46 2.76 19.65 -3.35
N ILE A 47 1.53 20.14 -3.14
CA ILE A 47 1.21 21.57 -3.17
C ILE A 47 1.88 22.30 -2.00
N ALA A 48 1.78 21.77 -0.79
CA ALA A 48 2.39 22.35 0.40
C ALA A 48 3.91 22.50 0.24
N PHE A 49 4.60 21.52 -0.34
CA PHE A 49 6.05 21.56 -0.60
C PHE A 49 6.47 22.54 -1.69
N THR A 50 5.52 23.17 -2.39
CA THR A 50 5.80 24.28 -3.31
C THR A 50 5.82 25.62 -2.58
N TYR A 51 5.15 25.74 -1.43
CA TYR A 51 5.00 27.01 -0.69
C TYR A 51 5.62 26.99 0.72
N ILE A 52 5.91 25.80 1.27
CA ILE A 52 6.36 25.62 2.65
C ILE A 52 7.72 24.91 2.65
N ASP A 53 8.66 25.46 3.43
CA ASP A 53 9.97 24.84 3.66
C ASP A 53 9.85 23.43 4.27
N ILE A 54 10.75 22.53 3.85
CA ILE A 54 10.85 21.14 4.32
C ILE A 54 10.90 21.03 5.86
N LYS A 55 11.39 22.06 6.56
CA LYS A 55 11.48 22.11 8.02
C LYS A 55 10.14 21.91 8.72
N TYR A 56 9.03 22.34 8.12
CA TYR A 56 7.70 22.25 8.74
C TYR A 56 7.03 20.87 8.56
N ILE A 57 7.60 19.98 7.74
CA ILE A 57 7.07 18.62 7.51
C ILE A 57 6.95 17.84 8.81
N PHE A 58 7.99 17.89 9.64
CA PHE A 58 8.01 17.18 10.90
C PHE A 58 6.92 17.70 11.85
N SER A 59 6.75 19.01 11.95
CA SER A 59 5.71 19.64 12.78
C SER A 59 4.29 19.30 12.31
N VAL A 60 4.04 19.36 11.00
CA VAL A 60 2.72 19.01 10.42
C VAL A 60 2.41 17.53 10.65
N SER A 61 3.38 16.64 10.42
CA SER A 61 3.21 15.20 10.64
C SER A 61 2.95 14.86 12.12
N ALA A 62 3.64 15.52 13.04
CA ALA A 62 3.43 15.36 14.48
C ALA A 62 2.02 15.82 14.90
N LEU A 63 1.55 16.94 14.37
CA LEU A 63 0.20 17.45 14.65
C LEU A 63 -0.89 16.50 14.12
N LEU A 64 -0.72 15.97 12.91
CA LEU A 64 -1.64 14.97 12.35
C LEU A 64 -1.66 13.68 13.20
N MET A 65 -0.49 13.21 13.67
CA MET A 65 -0.43 12.06 14.58
C MET A 65 -1.15 12.34 15.91
N LEU A 66 -0.95 13.51 16.51
CA LEU A 66 -1.66 13.90 17.73
C LEU A 66 -3.18 13.92 17.53
N LEU A 67 -3.65 14.45 16.39
CA LEU A 67 -5.08 14.42 16.05
C LEU A 67 -5.61 12.99 16.00
N THR A 68 -4.87 12.04 15.39
CA THR A 68 -5.30 10.63 15.38
C THR A 68 -5.47 10.05 16.78
N ILE A 69 -4.59 10.40 17.73
CA ILE A 69 -4.68 9.95 19.12
C ILE A 69 -5.95 10.49 19.78
N VAL A 70 -6.28 11.77 19.56
CA VAL A 70 -7.51 12.39 20.10
C VAL A 70 -8.76 11.70 19.55
N PHE A 71 -8.82 11.45 18.25
CA PHE A 71 -9.95 10.75 17.62
C PHE A 71 -10.07 9.27 18.03
N LEU A 72 -8.95 8.59 18.31
CA LEU A 72 -8.97 7.22 18.82
C LEU A 72 -9.37 7.18 20.31
N SER A 73 -8.99 8.17 21.11
CA SER A 73 -9.29 8.24 22.54
C SER A 73 -10.78 8.43 22.84
N THR A 74 -11.51 9.10 21.94
CA THR A 74 -12.97 9.31 22.04
C THR A 74 -13.79 8.08 21.66
N ARG A 75 -13.19 7.04 21.08
CA ARG A 75 -13.87 5.78 20.76
C ARG A 75 -13.85 4.81 21.93
N LYS A 76 -15.02 4.32 22.33
CA LYS A 76 -15.14 3.22 23.29
C LYS A 76 -14.38 1.99 22.76
N ARG A 77 -13.32 1.58 23.48
CA ARG A 77 -12.61 0.32 23.22
C ARG A 77 -13.58 -0.85 23.40
N LYS A 78 -14.13 -1.36 22.30
CA LYS A 78 -14.68 -2.71 22.30
C LYS A 78 -13.51 -3.66 22.13
N ARG A 79 -13.13 -4.37 23.20
CA ARG A 79 -12.27 -5.55 23.08
C ARG A 79 -13.08 -6.57 22.29
N VAL A 80 -12.74 -6.75 21.02
CA VAL A 80 -13.48 -7.70 20.18
C VAL A 80 -13.03 -9.13 20.50
N PHE A 81 -11.76 -9.38 20.89
CA PHE A 81 -11.28 -10.73 21.20
C PHE A 81 -10.06 -10.78 22.14
N THR A 82 -9.86 -11.94 22.77
CA THR A 82 -8.64 -12.35 23.50
C THR A 82 -7.71 -13.08 22.55
N ALA A 83 -6.43 -12.71 22.54
CA ALA A 83 -5.41 -13.39 21.72
C ALA A 83 -5.24 -14.84 22.20
N ASP A 84 -5.74 -15.79 21.42
CA ASP A 84 -5.47 -17.22 21.65
C ASP A 84 -4.08 -17.52 21.10
N PHE A 85 -3.05 -17.38 21.94
CA PHE A 85 -1.68 -17.72 21.58
C PHE A 85 -1.51 -19.23 21.48
N LYS A 86 -2.07 -19.85 20.43
CA LYS A 86 -1.64 -21.19 20.03
C LYS A 86 -0.17 -21.09 19.67
N LYS A 87 0.68 -21.80 20.43
CA LYS A 87 2.11 -21.98 20.09
C LYS A 87 2.18 -22.78 18.78
N VAL A 88 2.15 -22.07 17.66
CA VAL A 88 2.44 -22.67 16.36
C VAL A 88 3.94 -22.93 16.32
N SER A 89 4.33 -24.18 16.06
CA SER A 89 5.73 -24.56 15.91
C SER A 89 6.31 -23.85 14.68
N LEU A 90 7.38 -23.07 14.87
CA LEU A 90 8.12 -22.48 13.74
C LEU A 90 8.58 -23.57 12.76
N LYS A 91 8.87 -24.79 13.27
CA LYS A 91 9.28 -25.94 12.48
C LYS A 91 8.15 -26.48 11.59
N SER A 92 6.89 -26.40 12.01
CA SER A 92 5.76 -26.79 11.17
C SER A 92 5.47 -25.78 10.06
N ILE A 93 5.77 -24.50 10.29
CA ILE A 93 5.63 -23.43 9.27
C ILE A 93 6.70 -23.61 8.19
N VAL A 94 7.96 -23.83 8.57
CA VAL A 94 9.08 -23.96 7.62
C VAL A 94 9.01 -25.29 6.84
N ASN A 95 8.46 -26.35 7.41
CA ASN A 95 8.30 -27.63 6.72
C ASN A 95 7.17 -27.64 5.68
N ASP A 96 6.27 -26.65 5.69
CA ASP A 96 5.24 -26.53 4.65
C ASP A 96 5.86 -25.94 3.37
N LYS A 97 6.17 -26.83 2.42
CA LYS A 97 6.74 -26.45 1.11
C LYS A 97 5.88 -25.44 0.36
N LYS A 98 4.54 -25.52 0.44
CA LYS A 98 3.67 -24.59 -0.27
C LYS A 98 3.76 -23.20 0.33
N LEU A 99 3.78 -23.12 1.66
CA LEU A 99 3.93 -21.86 2.38
C LEU A 99 5.32 -21.24 2.13
N MET A 100 6.38 -22.04 2.16
CA MET A 100 7.74 -21.56 1.86
C MET A 100 7.90 -21.05 0.42
N ILE A 101 7.33 -21.74 -0.57
CA ILE A 101 7.33 -21.28 -1.97
C ILE A 101 6.57 -19.96 -2.09
N PHE A 102 5.39 -19.88 -1.48
CA PHE A 102 4.60 -18.66 -1.45
C PHE A 102 5.35 -17.49 -0.80
N THR A 103 5.95 -17.71 0.37
CA THR A 103 6.78 -16.72 1.06
C THR A 103 7.98 -16.30 0.20
N GLY A 104 8.64 -17.24 -0.49
CA GLY A 104 9.73 -16.93 -1.41
C GLY A 104 9.28 -15.99 -2.53
N ILE A 105 8.17 -16.30 -3.20
CA ILE A 105 7.57 -15.43 -4.23
C ILE A 105 7.28 -14.03 -3.67
N MET A 106 6.72 -13.96 -2.47
CA MET A 106 6.41 -12.69 -1.79
C MET A 106 7.66 -11.86 -1.49
N VAL A 107 8.76 -12.52 -1.08
CA VAL A 107 10.06 -11.86 -0.85
C VAL A 107 10.64 -11.32 -2.14
N PHE A 108 10.68 -12.12 -3.21
CA PHE A 108 11.18 -11.66 -4.52
C PHE A 108 10.37 -10.48 -5.06
N TYR A 109 9.05 -10.53 -4.93
CA TYR A 109 8.19 -9.41 -5.32
C TYR A 109 8.46 -8.16 -4.48
N GLY A 110 8.64 -8.31 -3.16
CA GLY A 110 9.02 -7.21 -2.27
C GLY A 110 10.35 -6.55 -2.67
N ILE A 111 11.34 -7.36 -3.07
CA ILE A 111 12.62 -6.87 -3.59
C ILE A 111 12.39 -6.08 -4.88
N ALA A 112 11.59 -6.59 -5.83
CA ALA A 112 11.28 -5.88 -7.07
C ALA A 112 10.53 -4.55 -6.83
N CYS A 113 9.71 -4.47 -5.78
CA CYS A 113 9.00 -3.26 -5.38
C CYS A 113 9.88 -2.23 -4.66
N SER A 114 10.98 -2.65 -4.03
CA SER A 114 11.82 -1.75 -3.22
C SER A 114 12.41 -0.58 -4.03
N PRO A 115 13.00 -0.80 -5.23
CA PRO A 115 13.55 0.28 -6.03
C PRO A 115 12.50 1.33 -6.39
N VAL A 116 11.29 0.90 -6.75
CA VAL A 116 10.25 1.86 -7.13
C VAL A 116 9.78 2.68 -5.92
N ASN A 117 9.68 2.10 -4.73
CA ASN A 117 9.29 2.89 -3.56
C ASN A 117 10.38 3.88 -3.12
N SER A 118 11.65 3.50 -3.22
CA SER A 118 12.77 4.34 -2.76
C SER A 118 13.21 5.39 -3.78
N TYR A 119 13.21 5.05 -5.08
CA TYR A 119 13.83 5.88 -6.12
C TYR A 119 12.83 6.57 -7.06
N LEU A 120 11.53 6.27 -7.02
CA LEU A 120 10.55 6.91 -7.91
C LEU A 120 10.53 8.45 -7.75
N ASN A 121 10.64 8.95 -6.52
CA ASN A 121 10.75 10.39 -6.26
C ASN A 121 12.00 11.00 -6.90
N LEU A 122 13.13 10.32 -6.77
CA LEU A 122 14.40 10.77 -7.35
C LEU A 122 14.33 10.73 -8.87
N TYR A 123 13.79 9.66 -9.44
CA TYR A 123 13.57 9.50 -10.87
C TYR A 123 12.72 10.63 -11.45
N PHE A 124 11.59 10.98 -10.83
CA PHE A 124 10.79 12.11 -11.29
C PHE A 124 11.55 13.45 -11.19
N ARG A 125 12.38 13.65 -10.15
CA ARG A 125 13.21 14.85 -10.02
C ARG A 125 14.29 14.94 -11.09
N GLU A 126 14.95 13.84 -11.42
CA GLU A 126 15.96 13.79 -12.49
C GLU A 126 15.35 14.07 -13.87
N LEU A 127 14.09 13.70 -14.08
CA LEU A 127 13.32 14.04 -15.27
C LEU A 127 12.85 15.52 -15.30
N GLY A 128 13.26 16.34 -14.35
CA GLY A 128 12.89 17.75 -14.24
C GLY A 128 11.45 17.98 -13.75
N ALA A 129 10.80 16.96 -13.18
CA ALA A 129 9.44 17.12 -12.66
C ALA A 129 9.46 17.85 -11.31
N GLY A 130 8.64 18.89 -11.18
CA GLY A 130 8.44 19.61 -9.91
C GLY A 130 7.69 18.79 -8.86
N ASN A 131 7.77 19.19 -7.59
CA ASN A 131 7.11 18.51 -6.46
C ASN A 131 5.59 18.34 -6.67
N ASN A 132 4.94 19.28 -7.36
CA ASN A 132 3.52 19.18 -7.73
C ASN A 132 3.23 17.96 -8.60
N ILE A 133 4.06 17.72 -9.62
CA ILE A 133 3.88 16.59 -10.55
C ILE A 133 4.08 15.26 -9.82
N ILE A 134 5.03 15.20 -8.89
CA ILE A 134 5.26 14.03 -8.03
C ILE A 134 4.03 13.74 -7.16
N GLY A 135 3.45 14.77 -6.54
CA GLY A 135 2.22 14.64 -5.76
C GLY A 135 1.04 14.14 -6.60
N PHE A 136 0.87 14.67 -7.81
CA PHE A 136 -0.13 14.19 -8.77
C PHE A 136 0.12 12.76 -9.24
N ALA A 137 1.38 12.36 -9.45
CA ALA A 137 1.76 10.99 -9.81
C ALA A 137 1.24 9.99 -8.78
N TYR A 138 1.52 10.26 -7.50
CA TYR A 138 1.04 9.43 -6.40
C TYR A 138 -0.47 9.46 -6.25
N ALA A 139 -1.12 10.60 -6.50
CA ALA A 139 -2.58 10.67 -6.53
C ALA A 139 -3.17 9.74 -7.59
N ILE A 140 -2.66 9.77 -8.83
CA ILE A 140 -3.10 8.91 -9.93
C ILE A 140 -2.90 7.43 -9.56
N MET A 141 -1.74 7.10 -8.98
CA MET A 141 -1.47 5.75 -8.46
C MET A 141 -2.53 5.34 -7.43
N ALA A 142 -2.82 6.19 -6.46
CA ALA A 142 -3.80 5.91 -5.40
C ALA A 142 -5.23 5.74 -5.95
N PHE A 143 -5.63 6.62 -6.88
CA PHE A 143 -6.94 6.56 -7.51
C PHE A 143 -7.11 5.29 -8.34
N SER A 144 -6.04 4.81 -8.99
CA SER A 144 -6.07 3.56 -9.75
C SER A 144 -6.28 2.32 -8.87
N GLU A 145 -5.90 2.37 -7.59
CA GLU A 145 -6.12 1.29 -6.62
C GLU A 145 -7.58 1.20 -6.15
N LEU A 146 -8.29 2.33 -6.07
CA LEU A 146 -9.66 2.38 -5.55
C LEU A 146 -10.66 1.44 -6.26
N PRO A 147 -10.81 1.46 -7.60
CA PRO A 147 -11.75 0.56 -8.26
C PRO A 147 -11.37 -0.91 -8.07
N LEU A 148 -10.06 -1.20 -7.97
CA LEU A 148 -9.55 -2.56 -7.83
C LEU A 148 -9.78 -3.13 -6.43
N PHE A 149 -9.73 -2.32 -5.37
CA PHE A 149 -10.10 -2.79 -4.04
C PHE A 149 -11.62 -3.04 -3.89
N ILE A 150 -12.46 -2.22 -4.55
CA ILE A 150 -13.92 -2.46 -4.60
C ILE A 150 -14.23 -3.76 -5.34
N LEU A 151 -13.58 -3.96 -6.49
CA LEU A 151 -13.77 -5.14 -7.34
C LEU A 151 -12.97 -6.35 -6.87
N GLY A 152 -12.01 -6.18 -5.97
CA GLY A 152 -11.03 -7.19 -5.58
C GLY A 152 -11.68 -8.45 -5.01
N ASN A 153 -12.72 -8.29 -4.18
CA ASN A 153 -13.45 -9.43 -3.63
C ASN A 153 -14.18 -10.23 -4.73
N ARG A 154 -14.76 -9.55 -5.73
CA ARG A 154 -15.41 -10.20 -6.89
C ARG A 154 -14.40 -10.85 -7.83
N LEU A 155 -13.25 -10.22 -8.02
CA LEU A 155 -12.17 -10.76 -8.85
C LEU A 155 -11.56 -11.99 -8.21
N LEU A 156 -11.36 -11.96 -6.89
CA LEU A 156 -10.78 -13.07 -6.12
C LEU A 156 -11.68 -14.30 -6.10
N THR A 157 -12.99 -14.13 -5.95
CA THR A 157 -13.94 -15.24 -6.06
C THR A 157 -14.06 -15.81 -7.47
N ARG A 158 -13.88 -14.99 -8.51
CA ARG A 158 -14.04 -15.41 -9.91
C ARG A 158 -12.77 -16.02 -10.52
N TRP A 159 -11.59 -15.46 -10.24
CA TRP A 159 -10.32 -15.80 -10.91
C TRP A 159 -9.35 -16.55 -10.00
N GLY A 160 -9.60 -16.55 -8.69
CA GLY A 160 -8.74 -17.17 -7.69
C GLY A 160 -7.47 -16.35 -7.40
N ALA A 161 -6.97 -16.48 -6.16
CA ALA A 161 -5.81 -15.71 -5.68
C ALA A 161 -4.54 -15.92 -6.53
N GLN A 162 -4.31 -17.14 -7.03
CA GLN A 162 -3.08 -17.46 -7.77
C GLN A 162 -2.96 -16.69 -9.10
N ARG A 163 -4.06 -16.58 -9.86
CA ARG A 163 -4.04 -15.85 -11.15
C ARG A 163 -3.88 -14.35 -10.93
N ILE A 164 -4.51 -13.83 -9.88
CA ILE A 164 -4.46 -12.43 -9.50
C ILE A 164 -3.02 -12.02 -9.12
N ILE A 165 -2.33 -12.83 -8.32
CA ILE A 165 -0.93 -12.61 -7.95
C ILE A 165 -0.04 -12.65 -9.19
N LEU A 166 -0.24 -13.60 -10.11
CA LEU A 166 0.53 -13.67 -11.35
C LEU A 166 0.36 -12.42 -12.23
N ILE A 167 -0.88 -11.92 -12.37
CA ILE A 167 -1.15 -10.69 -13.12
C ILE A 167 -0.42 -9.51 -12.47
N ALA A 168 -0.50 -9.37 -11.15
CA ALA A 168 0.20 -8.31 -10.42
C ALA A 168 1.72 -8.35 -10.63
N MET A 169 2.32 -9.55 -10.60
CA MET A 169 3.75 -9.74 -10.87
C MET A 169 4.12 -9.34 -12.30
N ILE A 170 3.35 -9.77 -13.30
CA ILE A 170 3.61 -9.43 -14.71
C ILE A 170 3.50 -7.92 -14.91
N THR A 171 2.47 -7.28 -14.36
CA THR A 171 2.32 -5.82 -14.44
C THR A 171 3.50 -5.09 -13.81
N MET A 172 4.01 -5.58 -12.67
CA MET A 172 5.19 -4.98 -12.02
C MET A 172 6.45 -5.08 -12.88
N VAL A 173 6.69 -6.23 -13.53
CA VAL A 173 7.83 -6.41 -14.44
C VAL A 173 7.72 -5.47 -15.63
N LEU A 174 6.54 -5.40 -16.27
CA LEU A 174 6.29 -4.46 -17.37
C LEU A 174 6.54 -3.01 -16.92
N ARG A 175 6.14 -2.66 -15.70
CA ARG A 175 6.35 -1.32 -15.13
C ARG A 175 7.83 -0.97 -15.02
N LEU A 176 8.62 -1.89 -14.46
CA LEU A 176 10.07 -1.71 -14.32
C LEU A 176 10.75 -1.60 -15.69
N LEU A 177 10.34 -2.40 -16.68
CA LEU A 177 10.85 -2.32 -18.04
C LEU A 177 10.55 -0.96 -18.69
N VAL A 178 9.32 -0.45 -18.54
CA VAL A 178 8.97 0.85 -19.12
C VAL A 178 9.74 1.99 -18.44
N TYR A 179 9.90 1.97 -17.12
CA TYR A 179 10.74 2.96 -16.42
C TYR A 179 12.21 2.90 -16.85
N GLY A 180 12.74 1.71 -17.15
CA GLY A 180 14.12 1.55 -17.61
C GLY A 180 14.35 1.95 -19.06
N LEU A 181 13.38 1.69 -19.96
CA LEU A 181 13.53 1.94 -21.39
C LEU A 181 13.16 3.36 -21.81
N PHE A 182 12.26 4.01 -21.09
CA PHE A 182 11.69 5.30 -21.50
C PHE A 182 11.71 6.31 -20.35
N PRO A 183 12.79 7.10 -20.21
CA PRO A 183 12.92 8.18 -19.23
C PRO A 183 12.08 9.40 -19.64
N ILE A 184 10.75 9.24 -19.69
CA ILE A 184 9.80 10.30 -20.06
C ILE A 184 8.81 10.49 -18.92
N PRO A 185 8.71 11.69 -18.30
CA PRO A 185 7.90 11.91 -17.12
C PRO A 185 6.39 11.72 -17.36
N GLN A 186 5.89 12.07 -18.55
CA GLN A 186 4.48 11.85 -18.93
C GLN A 186 4.14 10.35 -19.03
N LEU A 187 5.05 9.56 -19.63
CA LEU A 187 4.88 8.12 -19.71
C LEU A 187 4.96 7.49 -18.31
N ALA A 188 5.84 8.01 -17.45
CA ALA A 188 5.97 7.56 -16.07
C ALA A 188 4.68 7.77 -15.24
N LEU A 189 3.91 8.83 -15.51
CA LEU A 189 2.58 9.06 -14.91
C LEU A 189 1.55 8.02 -15.37
N VAL A 190 1.49 7.75 -16.68
CA VAL A 190 0.59 6.74 -17.25
C VAL A 190 0.91 5.35 -16.71
N VAL A 191 2.20 5.01 -16.64
CA VAL A 191 2.73 3.78 -16.05
C VAL A 191 2.41 3.70 -14.55
N GLY A 192 2.40 4.85 -13.87
CA GLY A 192 1.95 4.98 -12.48
C GLY A 192 0.48 4.56 -12.30
N ALA A 193 -0.41 4.80 -13.26
CA ALA A 193 -1.80 4.33 -13.17
C ALA A 193 -1.92 2.79 -13.17
N PHE A 194 -0.93 2.06 -13.69
CA PHE A 194 -0.88 0.59 -13.58
C PHE A 194 -0.43 0.09 -12.21
N GLN A 195 -0.01 1.00 -11.31
CA GLN A 195 0.29 0.65 -9.92
C GLN A 195 -0.90 0.02 -9.22
N GLY A 196 -2.12 0.48 -9.51
CA GLY A 196 -3.34 -0.10 -8.96
C GLY A 196 -3.40 -1.61 -9.12
N ILE A 197 -3.08 -2.11 -10.31
CA ILE A 197 -3.13 -3.53 -10.64
C ILE A 197 -2.04 -4.32 -9.91
N SER A 198 -0.85 -3.73 -9.77
CA SER A 198 0.28 -4.40 -9.11
C SER A 198 0.09 -4.45 -7.58
N LEU A 199 -0.57 -3.45 -7.01
CA LEU A 199 -0.58 -3.21 -5.57
C LEU A 199 -1.91 -3.66 -4.95
N ALA A 200 -3.06 -3.37 -5.55
CA ALA A 200 -4.38 -3.76 -5.01
C ALA A 200 -4.61 -5.28 -4.99
N PHE A 201 -3.91 -6.02 -5.85
CA PHE A 201 -4.01 -7.48 -5.93
C PHE A 201 -3.04 -8.23 -5.01
N PHE A 202 -2.16 -7.50 -4.33
CA PHE A 202 -1.14 -8.06 -3.46
C PHE A 202 -1.47 -7.92 -1.97
N TRP A 203 -2.46 -7.08 -1.63
CA TRP A 203 -2.90 -6.79 -0.25
C TRP A 203 -4.19 -7.50 0.13
#